data_AF-A0A3D2JQH8-F1
#
_entry.id   AF-A0A3D2JQH8-F1
#
_cell.length_a   1.000
_cell.length_b   1.000
_cell.length_c   1.000
_cell.angle_alpha   90.00
_cell.angle_beta   90.00
_cell.angle_gamma   90.00
#
_symmetry.space_group_name_H-M   'P 1'
#
loop_
_entity.id
_entity.type
_entity.pdbx_description
1 polymer ?
#
loop_
_entity_poly.entity_id
_entity_poly.type
_entity_poly.pdbx_seq_one_letter_code
_entity_poly.pdbx_strand_id
1 'polypeptide(L)'
;MARNDGLFKIEADFQPTGDQPAAISALAGGVENKMHHQTLLGVTGSGKTFTMAKIIEEAQRPTLVIAHNKTLAAQLSSEFQDFFPNNSVQYFVSYYDYYQPEAYIPKSDTYIEKESDVNEEIDRLRHAATRALLTRRDTLIVASVSCIYGLGS
;
A
#
# COMPACT_ATOMS: atom_id res chain seq x y z
N MET A 1 3.60 -10.81 -26.76
CA MET A 1 3.40 -10.25 -25.40
C MET A 1 2.15 -9.40 -25.44
N ALA A 2 1.11 -9.79 -24.71
CA ALA A 2 -0.11 -8.99 -24.60
C ALA A 2 0.26 -7.62 -24.02
N ARG A 3 -0.19 -6.54 -24.67
CA ARG A 3 -0.11 -5.21 -24.07
C ARG A 3 -0.95 -5.28 -22.80
N ASN A 4 -0.35 -5.05 -21.64
CA ASN A 4 -1.13 -4.84 -20.44
C ASN A 4 -1.77 -3.45 -20.61
N ASP A 5 -3.10 -3.38 -20.69
CA ASP A 5 -3.87 -2.16 -20.99
C ASP A 5 -3.80 -1.11 -19.85
N GLY A 6 -2.88 -1.29 -18.89
CA GLY A 6 -2.77 -0.48 -17.68
C GLY A 6 -3.94 -0.69 -16.73
N LEU A 7 -4.60 -1.86 -16.82
CA LEU A 7 -5.72 -2.26 -15.98
C LEU A 7 -5.26 -3.25 -14.91
N PHE A 8 -5.81 -3.15 -13.71
CA PHE A 8 -5.65 -4.15 -12.67
C PHE A 8 -6.31 -5.47 -13.08
N LYS A 9 -5.59 -6.58 -12.89
CA LYS A 9 -6.12 -7.91 -13.17
C LYS A 9 -5.60 -8.90 -12.15
N ILE A 10 -6.54 -9.59 -11.49
CA ILE A 10 -6.21 -10.60 -10.49
C ILE A 10 -5.86 -11.92 -11.17
N GLU A 11 -4.83 -12.57 -10.67
CA GLU A 11 -4.51 -13.97 -10.92
C GLU A 11 -4.63 -14.74 -9.60
N ALA A 12 -5.71 -15.53 -9.48
CA ALA A 12 -5.96 -16.37 -8.32
C ALA A 12 -6.78 -17.60 -8.74
N ASP A 13 -6.49 -18.75 -8.15
CA ASP A 13 -7.18 -20.02 -8.43
C ASP A 13 -8.54 -20.15 -7.72
N PHE A 14 -8.95 -19.11 -7.00
CA PHE A 14 -10.16 -19.10 -6.19
C PHE A 14 -11.03 -17.89 -6.49
N GLN A 15 -12.34 -18.08 -6.29
CA GLN A 15 -13.36 -17.07 -6.50
C GLN A 15 -13.86 -16.51 -5.16
N PRO A 16 -14.44 -15.30 -5.15
CA PRO A 16 -15.09 -14.77 -3.95
C PRO A 16 -16.19 -15.71 -3.46
N THR A 17 -16.22 -15.98 -2.16
CA THR A 17 -17.21 -16.87 -1.52
C THR A 17 -17.83 -16.24 -0.27
N GLY A 18 -18.92 -16.82 0.23
CA GLY A 18 -19.63 -16.31 1.41
C GLY A 18 -20.15 -14.89 1.17
N ASP A 19 -19.85 -13.98 2.10
CA ASP A 19 -20.27 -12.58 2.03
C ASP A 19 -19.39 -11.70 1.13
N GLN A 20 -18.27 -12.23 0.62
CA GLN A 20 -17.33 -11.45 -0.20
C GLN A 20 -17.97 -10.86 -1.47
N PRO A 21 -18.76 -11.60 -2.28
CA PRO A 21 -19.35 -11.04 -3.51
C PRO A 21 -20.21 -9.80 -3.25
N ALA A 22 -21.03 -9.83 -2.20
CA ALA A 22 -21.89 -8.71 -1.82
C ALA A 22 -21.08 -7.51 -1.33
N ALA A 23 -20.06 -7.75 -0.50
CA ALA A 23 -19.17 -6.70 -0.01
C ALA A 23 -18.37 -6.03 -1.15
N ILE A 24 -17.88 -6.82 -2.11
CA ILE A 24 -17.15 -6.34 -3.29
C ILE A 24 -18.06 -5.42 -4.11
N SER A 25 -19.23 -5.93 -4.52
CA SER A 25 -20.17 -5.18 -5.36
C SER A 25 -20.62 -3.87 -4.69
N ALA A 26 -20.92 -3.90 -3.39
CA ALA A 26 -21.33 -2.70 -2.66
C ALA A 26 -20.21 -1.65 -2.59
N LEU A 27 -18.99 -2.05 -2.23
CA LEU A 27 -17.89 -1.11 -2.04
C LEU A 27 -17.33 -0.58 -3.36
N ALA A 28 -17.23 -1.42 -4.39
CA ALA A 28 -16.85 -1.01 -5.74
C ALA A 28 -17.89 -0.05 -6.34
N GLY A 29 -19.18 -0.38 -6.24
CA GLY A 29 -20.26 0.51 -6.65
C GLY A 29 -20.26 1.84 -5.89
N GLY A 30 -19.91 1.84 -4.60
CA GLY A 30 -19.74 3.08 -3.83
C GLY A 30 -18.61 3.97 -4.37
N VAL A 31 -17.51 3.38 -4.86
CA VAL A 31 -16.42 4.14 -5.50
C VAL A 31 -16.89 4.80 -6.80
N GLU A 32 -17.65 4.08 -7.63
CA GLU A 32 -18.24 4.62 -8.86
C GLU A 32 -19.23 5.76 -8.57
N ASN A 33 -20.03 5.61 -7.51
CA ASN A 33 -20.96 6.61 -7.02
C ASN A 33 -20.29 7.78 -6.26
N LYS A 34 -18.95 7.87 -6.28
CA LYS A 34 -18.15 8.92 -5.63
C LYS A 34 -18.37 9.02 -4.12
N MET A 35 -18.71 7.92 -3.46
CA MET A 35 -18.73 7.86 -2.00
C MET A 35 -17.30 7.97 -1.47
N HIS A 36 -17.02 9.04 -0.72
CA HIS A 36 -15.68 9.34 -0.24
C HIS A 36 -15.23 8.44 0.92
N HIS A 37 -16.16 8.01 1.76
CA HIS A 37 -15.88 7.21 2.95
C HIS A 37 -16.75 5.96 2.94
N GLN A 38 -16.10 4.81 3.04
CA GLN A 38 -16.73 3.50 3.11
C GLN A 38 -15.97 2.63 4.11
N THR A 39 -16.62 1.63 4.70
CA THR A 39 -16.00 0.76 5.70
C THR A 39 -16.34 -0.69 5.40
N LEU A 40 -15.31 -1.52 5.22
CA LEU A 40 -15.44 -2.97 5.16
C LEU A 40 -15.40 -3.53 6.59
N LEU A 41 -16.56 -3.90 7.13
CA LEU A 41 -16.65 -4.58 8.43
C LEU A 41 -16.39 -6.08 8.27
N GLY A 42 -15.11 -6.46 8.21
CA GLY A 42 -14.69 -7.86 8.01
C GLY A 42 -14.10 -8.50 9.26
N VAL A 43 -14.60 -9.68 9.64
CA VAL A 43 -14.04 -10.49 10.73
C VAL A 43 -12.64 -11.01 10.38
N THR A 44 -11.85 -11.41 11.38
CA THR A 44 -10.54 -12.05 11.14
C THR A 44 -10.74 -13.38 10.40
N GLY A 45 -9.88 -13.66 9.42
CA GLY A 45 -9.97 -14.87 8.60
C GLY A 45 -10.95 -14.81 7.42
N SER A 46 -11.72 -13.72 7.25
CA SER A 46 -12.71 -13.61 6.16
C SER A 46 -12.12 -13.32 4.76
N GLY A 47 -10.79 -13.29 4.61
CA GLY A 47 -10.14 -12.97 3.34
C GLY A 47 -10.19 -11.49 2.94
N LYS A 48 -10.06 -10.57 3.90
CA LYS A 48 -10.14 -9.11 3.66
C LYS A 48 -9.21 -8.61 2.56
N THR A 49 -7.97 -9.10 2.48
CA THR A 49 -7.04 -8.68 1.43
C THR A 49 -7.55 -9.05 0.04
N PHE A 50 -8.09 -10.27 -0.12
CA PHE A 50 -8.67 -10.70 -1.40
C PHE A 50 -9.93 -9.91 -1.76
N THR A 51 -10.80 -9.62 -0.79
CA THR A 51 -11.95 -8.73 -0.98
C THR A 51 -11.50 -7.35 -1.47
N MET A 52 -10.47 -6.76 -0.84
CA MET A 52 -9.91 -5.47 -1.26
C MET A 52 -9.26 -5.53 -2.64
N ALA A 53 -8.55 -6.62 -2.97
CA ALA A 53 -7.98 -6.82 -4.29
C ALA A 53 -9.09 -6.82 -5.36
N LYS A 54 -10.19 -7.55 -5.13
CA LYS A 54 -11.35 -7.55 -6.05
C LYS A 54 -11.99 -6.18 -6.21
N ILE A 55 -12.11 -5.41 -5.13
CA ILE A 55 -12.60 -4.03 -5.20
C ILE A 55 -11.68 -3.15 -6.05
N ILE A 56 -10.35 -3.32 -5.94
CA ILE A 56 -9.36 -2.59 -6.75
C ILE A 56 -9.47 -2.99 -8.24
N GLU A 57 -9.62 -4.28 -8.52
CA GLU A 57 -9.87 -4.82 -9.87
C GLU A 57 -11.18 -4.27 -10.47
N GLU A 58 -12.26 -4.14 -9.72
CA GLU A 58 -13.50 -3.55 -10.25
C GLU A 58 -13.38 -2.03 -10.44
N ALA A 59 -12.75 -1.33 -9.49
CA ALA A 59 -12.66 0.13 -9.51
C ALA A 59 -11.64 0.68 -10.54
N GLN A 60 -10.61 -0.08 -10.91
CA GLN A 60 -9.60 0.31 -11.91
C GLN A 60 -8.93 1.68 -11.62
N ARG A 61 -8.54 1.90 -10.37
CA ARG A 61 -7.89 3.14 -9.89
C ARG A 61 -6.55 2.86 -9.21
N PRO A 62 -5.53 3.69 -9.44
CA PRO A 62 -4.32 3.66 -8.61
C PRO A 62 -4.71 3.73 -7.13
N THR A 63 -4.13 2.84 -6.32
CA THR A 63 -4.58 2.62 -4.94
C THR A 63 -3.42 2.74 -3.97
N LEU A 64 -3.65 3.45 -2.86
CA LEU A 64 -2.74 3.53 -1.72
C LEU A 64 -3.33 2.72 -0.55
N VAL A 65 -2.61 1.70 -0.10
CA VAL A 65 -2.93 0.90 1.08
C VAL A 65 -2.03 1.35 2.21
N ILE A 66 -2.60 1.89 3.30
CA ILE A 66 -1.83 2.38 4.45
C ILE A 66 -1.89 1.33 5.57
N ALA A 67 -0.73 0.83 5.97
CA ALA A 67 -0.56 -0.08 7.09
C ALA A 67 0.12 0.62 8.27
N HIS A 68 -0.29 0.27 9.49
CA HIS A 68 0.19 0.93 10.70
C HIS A 68 1.60 0.48 11.14
N ASN A 69 2.17 -0.57 10.54
CA ASN A 69 3.50 -1.06 10.85
C ASN A 69 4.18 -1.70 9.62
N LYS A 70 5.52 -1.81 9.64
CA LYS A 70 6.32 -2.33 8.53
C LYS A 70 6.05 -3.82 8.25
N THR A 71 5.81 -4.64 9.28
CA THR A 71 5.55 -6.08 9.13
C THR A 71 4.28 -6.36 8.35
N LEU A 72 3.17 -5.71 8.73
CA LEU A 72 1.90 -5.82 8.02
C LEU A 72 1.98 -5.21 6.60
N ALA A 73 2.72 -4.11 6.43
CA ALA A 73 2.94 -3.53 5.12
C ALA A 73 3.66 -4.52 4.19
N ALA A 74 4.70 -5.20 4.67
CA ALA A 74 5.42 -6.21 3.90
C ALA A 74 4.53 -7.41 3.56
N GLN A 75 3.75 -7.91 4.53
CA GLN A 75 2.78 -8.99 4.30
C GLN A 75 1.77 -8.61 3.21
N LEU A 76 1.12 -7.45 3.33
CA LEU A 76 0.15 -6.98 2.35
C LEU A 76 0.79 -6.77 0.97
N SER A 77 2.02 -6.24 0.92
CA SER A 77 2.73 -6.08 -0.35
C SER A 77 2.98 -7.43 -1.04
N SER A 78 3.34 -8.47 -0.29
CA SER A 78 3.48 -9.83 -0.83
C SER A 78 2.15 -10.38 -1.31
N GLU A 79 1.09 -10.30 -0.49
CA GLU A 79 -0.24 -10.80 -0.86
C GLU A 79 -0.78 -10.09 -2.11
N PHE A 80 -0.64 -8.77 -2.21
CA PHE A 80 -1.04 -8.03 -3.41
C PHE A 80 -0.17 -8.35 -4.62
N GLN A 81 1.13 -8.61 -4.43
CA GLN A 81 2.02 -9.02 -5.53
C GLN A 81 1.61 -10.38 -6.09
N ASP A 82 1.17 -11.30 -5.23
CA ASP A 82 0.65 -12.61 -5.61
C ASP A 82 -0.70 -12.46 -6.35
N PHE A 83 -1.58 -11.58 -5.90
CA PHE A 83 -2.85 -11.31 -6.58
C PHE A 83 -2.69 -10.57 -7.91
N PHE A 84 -1.72 -9.66 -8.02
CA PHE A 84 -1.52 -8.79 -9.18
C PHE A 84 -0.13 -8.96 -9.80
N PRO A 85 0.26 -10.17 -10.27
CA PRO A 85 1.63 -10.45 -10.71
C PRO A 85 2.05 -9.63 -11.94
N ASN A 86 1.08 -9.12 -12.71
CA ASN A 86 1.32 -8.34 -13.93
C ASN A 86 1.15 -6.82 -13.75
N ASN A 87 0.72 -6.35 -12.58
CA ASN A 87 0.54 -4.92 -12.28
C ASN A 87 1.70 -4.38 -11.42
N SER A 88 1.69 -3.06 -11.17
CA SER A 88 2.74 -2.40 -10.41
C SER A 88 2.40 -2.37 -8.92
N VAL A 89 2.75 -3.43 -8.20
CA VAL A 89 2.68 -3.45 -6.73
C VAL A 89 3.99 -2.89 -6.17
N GLN A 90 3.87 -1.86 -5.35
CA GLN A 90 4.98 -1.05 -4.87
C GLN A 90 4.98 -0.98 -3.34
N TYR A 91 6.17 -0.84 -2.78
CA TYR A 91 6.38 -0.80 -1.34
C TYR A 91 6.96 0.55 -0.91
N PHE A 92 6.33 1.22 0.05
CA PHE A 92 6.69 2.58 0.44
C PHE A 92 6.70 2.76 1.98
N VAL A 93 7.85 2.54 2.60
CA VAL A 93 8.03 2.73 4.04
C VAL A 93 9.24 3.61 4.34
N SER A 94 9.47 3.91 5.63
CA SER A 94 10.72 4.58 6.04
C SER A 94 11.91 3.73 5.61
N TYR A 95 12.83 4.35 4.87
CA TYR A 95 14.10 3.76 4.46
C TYR A 95 15.15 3.77 5.58
N TYR A 96 14.83 4.29 6.76
CA TYR A 96 15.73 4.19 7.90
C TYR A 96 15.56 2.83 8.59
N ASP A 97 16.68 2.12 8.75
CA ASP A 97 16.78 0.95 9.63
C ASP A 97 16.92 1.40 11.08
N TYR A 98 17.68 2.47 11.32
CA TYR A 98 17.77 3.18 12.59
C TYR A 98 17.59 4.69 12.37
N TYR A 99 16.85 5.35 13.26
CA TYR A 99 16.65 6.79 13.21
C TYR A 99 16.50 7.38 14.60
N GLN A 100 17.44 8.24 14.98
CA GLN A 100 17.37 9.10 16.13
C GLN A 100 17.12 10.54 15.65
N PRO A 101 15.98 11.16 16.01
CA PRO A 101 15.76 12.56 15.70
C PRO A 101 16.70 13.44 16.51
N GLU A 102 17.07 14.58 15.94
CA GLU A 102 17.66 15.67 16.69
C GLU A 102 16.68 16.13 17.77
N ALA A 103 17.15 16.26 19.00
CA ALA A 103 16.33 16.69 20.11
C ALA A 103 17.16 17.43 21.16
N TYR A 104 16.52 18.34 21.87
CA TYR A 104 17.08 18.98 23.05
C TYR A 104 16.22 18.64 24.26
N ILE A 105 16.85 18.16 25.35
CA ILE A 105 16.20 17.78 26.61
C ILE A 105 16.50 18.86 27.66
N PRO A 106 15.55 19.78 27.95
CA PRO A 106 15.83 20.94 28.81
C PRO A 106 16.14 20.55 30.26
N LYS A 107 15.55 19.46 30.76
CA LYS A 107 15.70 19.04 32.16
C LYS A 107 17.16 18.66 32.49
N SER A 108 17.88 18.12 31.53
CA SER A 108 19.26 17.66 31.68
C SER A 108 20.25 18.50 30.89
N ASP A 109 19.81 19.60 30.27
CA ASP A 109 20.62 20.43 29.38
C ASP A 109 21.38 19.59 28.34
N THR A 110 20.68 18.62 27.73
CA THR A 110 21.30 17.63 26.84
C THR A 110 20.80 17.81 25.43
N TYR A 111 21.74 18.03 24.52
CA TYR A 111 21.49 17.99 23.08
C TYR A 111 21.77 16.58 22.56
N ILE A 112 20.83 16.04 21.79
CA ILE A 112 20.89 14.75 21.11
C ILE A 112 21.03 15.03 19.62
N GLU A 113 22.17 14.65 19.06
CA GLU A 113 22.42 14.76 17.63
C GLU A 113 21.57 13.78 16.83
N LYS A 114 21.25 14.19 15.60
CA LYS A 114 20.62 13.32 14.62
C LYS A 114 21.59 12.21 14.23
N GLU A 115 21.13 10.98 14.34
CA GLU A 115 21.85 9.79 13.88
C GLU A 115 20.88 8.91 13.09
N SER A 116 21.31 8.34 11.97
CA SER A 116 20.43 7.52 11.14
C SER A 116 21.20 6.58 10.23
N ASP A 117 20.67 5.36 10.10
CA ASP A 117 21.16 4.35 9.17
C ASP A 117 20.13 4.13 8.06
N VAL A 118 20.58 4.25 6.82
CA VAL A 118 19.75 4.16 5.61
C VAL A 118 19.84 2.76 5.02
N ASN A 119 18.68 2.21 4.70
CA ASN A 119 18.52 0.99 3.93
C ASN A 119 18.39 1.33 2.43
N GLU A 120 19.45 1.07 1.66
CA GLU A 120 19.49 1.37 0.22
C GLU A 120 18.45 0.61 -0.60
N GLU A 121 18.05 -0.58 -0.17
CA GLU A 121 17.03 -1.37 -0.86
C GLU A 121 15.65 -0.73 -0.71
N ILE A 122 15.28 -0.33 0.51
CA ILE A 122 14.01 0.37 0.75
C ILE A 122 13.99 1.72 0.03
N ASP A 123 15.11 2.44 -0.01
CA ASP A 123 15.19 3.69 -0.76
C ASP A 123 14.95 3.49 -2.27
N ARG A 124 15.56 2.45 -2.84
CA ARG A 124 15.29 2.04 -4.24
C ARG A 124 13.82 1.71 -4.48
N LEU A 125 13.16 1.01 -3.55
CA LEU A 125 11.73 0.70 -3.64
C LEU A 125 10.86 1.95 -3.58
N ARG A 126 11.21 2.96 -2.77
CA ARG A 126 10.50 4.25 -2.73
C ARG A 126 10.61 5.01 -4.05
N HIS A 127 11.80 5.01 -4.67
CA HIS A 127 11.99 5.58 -6.00
C HIS A 127 11.20 4.83 -7.07
N ALA A 128 11.13 3.50 -6.99
CA ALA A 128 10.29 2.69 -7.89
C ALA A 128 8.80 3.04 -7.72
N ALA A 129 8.31 3.22 -6.49
CA ALA A 129 6.93 3.57 -6.19
C ALA A 129 6.51 4.92 -6.79
N THR A 130 7.33 5.96 -6.58
CA THR A 130 7.05 7.30 -7.12
C THR A 130 7.09 7.32 -8.64
N ARG A 131 8.07 6.64 -9.24
CA ARG A 131 8.17 6.50 -10.70
C ARG A 131 6.97 5.73 -11.28
N ALA A 132 6.55 4.65 -10.63
CA ALA A 132 5.39 3.85 -11.08
C ALA A 132 4.12 4.71 -11.15
N LEU A 133 3.87 5.53 -10.13
CA LEU A 133 2.71 6.43 -10.08
C LEU A 133 2.68 7.43 -11.25
N LEU A 134 3.84 7.87 -11.73
CA LEU A 134 3.96 8.80 -12.87
C LEU A 134 3.90 8.11 -14.24
N THR A 135 4.16 6.80 -14.30
CA THR A 135 4.35 6.07 -15.57
C THR A 135 3.25 5.05 -15.87
N ARG A 136 2.47 4.64 -14.85
CA ARG A 136 1.48 3.56 -14.95
C ARG A 136 0.22 3.87 -14.14
N ARG A 137 -0.94 3.49 -14.69
CA ARG A 137 -2.25 3.62 -14.03
C ARG A 137 -2.57 2.44 -13.10
N ASP A 138 -2.03 1.26 -13.40
CA ASP A 138 -2.20 0.04 -12.60
C ASP A 138 -1.17 -0.04 -11.45
N THR A 139 -1.09 1.04 -10.67
CA THR A 139 -0.13 1.17 -9.56
C THR A 139 -0.83 1.04 -8.21
N LEU A 140 -0.44 0.04 -7.42
CA LEU A 140 -0.86 -0.17 -6.03
C LEU A 140 0.34 0.04 -5.13
N ILE A 141 0.27 0.99 -4.21
CA ILE A 141 1.34 1.27 -3.25
C ILE A 141 0.89 0.80 -1.87
N VAL A 142 1.63 -0.12 -1.26
CA VAL A 142 1.50 -0.46 0.15
C VAL A 142 2.49 0.38 0.94
N ALA A 143 1.97 1.23 1.82
CA ALA A 143 2.75 2.22 2.53
C ALA A 143 2.56 2.18 4.05
N SER A 144 3.57 2.65 4.78
CA SER A 144 3.38 3.10 6.16
C SER A 144 2.95 4.56 6.21
N VAL A 145 2.85 5.13 7.41
CA VAL A 145 2.70 6.59 7.61
C VAL A 145 3.81 7.41 6.95
N SER A 146 4.87 6.80 6.42
CA SER A 146 5.84 7.53 5.59
C SER A 146 5.21 8.24 4.40
N CYS A 147 4.06 7.79 3.89
CA CYS A 147 3.35 8.43 2.76
C CYS A 147 2.78 9.82 3.04
N ILE A 148 2.73 10.25 4.31
CA ILE A 148 2.32 11.62 4.68
C ILE A 148 3.51 12.55 4.98
N TYR A 149 4.74 12.05 4.85
CA TYR A 149 5.96 12.84 4.96
C TYR A 149 6.48 13.23 3.57
N GLY A 150 7.32 14.26 3.52
CA GLY A 150 7.99 14.67 2.28
C GLY A 150 8.79 13.52 1.65
N LEU A 151 8.82 13.47 0.31
CA LEU A 151 9.52 12.44 -0.47
C LEU A 151 11.05 12.56 -0.46
N GLY A 152 11.59 13.47 0.36
CA GLY A 152 13.00 13.89 0.39
C GLY A 152 13.11 15.37 0.04
N SER A 153 13.95 16.08 0.78
CA SER A 153 14.50 17.40 0.45
C SER A 153 15.75 17.25 -0.40
#